data_AF-A0AAV6USK1-F1
#
_entry.id   AF-A0AAV6USK1-F1
#
_cell.length_a   1.000
_cell.length_b   1.000
_cell.length_c   1.000
_cell.angle_alpha   90.00
_cell.angle_beta   90.00
_cell.angle_gamma   90.00
#
_symmetry.space_group_name_H-M   'P 1'
#
loop_
_entity.id
_entity.type
_entity.pdbx_description
1 polymer ?
#
loop_
_entity_poly.entity_id
_entity_poly.type
_entity_poly.pdbx_seq_one_letter_code
_entity_poly.pdbx_strand_id
1 'polypeptide(L)'
;MSVSRSRKSETLLFCIIICVGFVITFVVLCHLRLWTVEYKEEPFVFRSLVDAPVIKILPSTPSSEIRNSHCSYFNCFNVYKCAYSQRKLKIYIYPIYKYGDLNGVPIPVSMSRQFKEILQSIYQSKYYVSDPREACIFVPSIDLLSQNNLRLKETSQVLASLPYWHDGSNHLLFNMLPGSAPEYNPVLEVDSHNAMIAGGGFSTWTYRKTHDVSLPVYSLIEKTFDLYVCKRGSRPHFLASSQINIHAEY
;
A
#
# COMPACT_ATOMS: atom_id res chain seq x y z
N MET A 1 -15.11 -64.32 34.27
CA MET A 1 -14.01 -63.46 33.77
C MET A 1 -14.43 -62.39 32.74
N SER A 2 -15.73 -62.11 32.52
CA SER A 2 -16.19 -61.14 31.50
C SER A 2 -16.31 -59.69 31.99
N VAL A 3 -16.61 -59.47 33.28
CA VAL A 3 -16.92 -58.13 33.85
C VAL A 3 -15.69 -57.21 33.97
N SER A 4 -14.48 -57.77 34.12
CA SER A 4 -13.23 -57.00 34.27
C SER A 4 -12.76 -56.34 32.96
N ARG A 5 -13.12 -56.91 31.80
CA ARG A 5 -12.67 -56.42 30.48
C ARG A 5 -13.50 -55.24 29.98
N SER A 6 -14.80 -55.22 30.30
CA SER A 6 -15.72 -54.12 29.97
C SER A 6 -15.35 -52.83 30.73
N ARG A 7 -15.13 -52.92 32.04
CA ARG A 7 -14.79 -51.76 32.89
C ARG A 7 -13.45 -51.12 32.50
N LYS A 8 -12.47 -51.92 32.03
CA LYS A 8 -11.19 -51.42 31.49
C LYS A 8 -11.35 -50.70 30.15
N SER A 9 -12.26 -51.17 29.29
CA SER A 9 -12.57 -50.54 28.00
C SER A 9 -13.23 -49.17 28.18
N GLU A 10 -14.16 -49.04 29.13
CA GLU A 10 -14.81 -47.76 29.45
C GLU A 10 -13.83 -46.75 30.05
N THR A 11 -12.95 -47.17 30.97
CA THR A 11 -11.90 -46.29 31.50
C THR A 11 -10.90 -45.83 30.44
N LEU A 12 -10.56 -46.70 29.48
CA LEU A 12 -9.66 -46.34 28.38
C LEU A 12 -10.31 -45.32 27.44
N LEU A 13 -11.59 -45.52 27.11
CA LEU A 13 -12.36 -44.59 26.29
C LEU A 13 -12.49 -43.22 26.96
N PHE A 14 -12.73 -43.20 28.28
CA PHE A 14 -12.82 -41.95 29.04
C PHE A 14 -11.50 -41.17 29.06
N CYS A 15 -10.37 -41.87 29.23
CA CYS A 15 -9.03 -41.26 29.14
C CYS A 15 -8.75 -40.68 27.74
N ILE A 16 -9.15 -41.39 26.67
CA ILE A 16 -8.97 -40.92 25.29
C ILE A 16 -9.78 -39.64 25.05
N ILE A 17 -11.04 -39.59 25.51
CA ILE A 17 -11.90 -38.39 25.34
C ILE A 17 -11.30 -37.18 26.06
N ILE A 18 -10.77 -37.37 27.28
CA ILE A 18 -10.11 -36.30 28.04
C ILE A 18 -8.86 -35.81 27.30
N CYS A 19 -8.00 -36.72 26.83
CA CYS A 19 -6.80 -36.35 26.08
C CYS A 19 -7.12 -35.58 24.79
N VAL A 20 -8.13 -36.03 24.03
CA VAL A 20 -8.57 -35.33 22.81
C VAL A 20 -9.11 -33.94 23.15
N GLY A 21 -9.90 -33.81 24.23
CA GLY A 21 -10.39 -32.52 24.72
C GLY A 21 -9.26 -31.54 25.07
N PHE A 22 -8.21 -32.01 25.74
CA PHE A 22 -7.01 -31.21 26.04
C PHE A 22 -6.24 -30.78 24.79
N VAL A 23 -6.11 -31.66 23.79
CA VAL A 23 -5.45 -31.32 22.52
C VAL A 23 -6.25 -30.26 21.76
N ILE A 24 -7.57 -30.40 21.66
CA ILE A 24 -8.43 -29.42 20.98
C ILE A 24 -8.37 -28.07 21.69
N THR A 25 -8.47 -28.04 23.01
CA THR A 25 -8.37 -26.77 23.77
C THR A 25 -7.00 -26.13 23.64
N PHE A 26 -5.92 -26.91 23.65
CA PHE A 26 -4.57 -26.38 23.42
C PHE A 26 -4.42 -25.80 22.01
N VAL A 27 -4.94 -26.47 20.97
CA VAL A 27 -4.92 -25.98 19.59
C VAL A 27 -5.74 -24.69 19.45
N VAL A 28 -6.92 -24.61 20.07
CA VAL A 28 -7.76 -23.40 20.10
C VAL A 28 -7.05 -22.27 20.82
N LEU A 29 -6.43 -22.53 21.98
CA LEU A 29 -5.66 -21.54 22.73
C LEU A 29 -4.42 -21.06 21.97
N CYS A 30 -3.73 -21.97 21.27
CA CYS A 30 -2.61 -21.61 20.39
C CYS A 30 -3.07 -20.78 19.19
N HIS A 31 -4.20 -21.11 18.56
CA HIS A 31 -4.77 -20.29 17.49
C HIS A 31 -5.19 -18.90 18.00
N LEU A 32 -5.82 -18.82 19.17
CA LEU A 32 -6.18 -17.55 19.80
C LEU A 32 -4.93 -16.72 20.18
N ARG A 33 -3.85 -17.37 20.63
CA ARG A 33 -2.56 -16.68 20.88
C ARG A 33 -1.85 -16.26 19.60
N LEU A 34 -1.87 -17.06 18.54
CA LEU A 34 -1.26 -16.68 17.26
C LEU A 34 -2.00 -15.51 16.60
N TRP A 35 -3.31 -15.38 16.83
CA TRP A 35 -4.10 -14.25 16.33
C TRP A 35 -3.91 -12.96 17.13
N THR A 36 -3.36 -13.02 18.35
CA THR A 36 -3.15 -11.85 19.22
C THR A 36 -1.73 -11.30 19.14
N VAL A 37 -1.04 -11.46 17.99
CA VAL A 37 0.13 -10.63 17.69
C VAL A 37 -0.36 -9.18 17.57
N GLU A 38 -0.37 -8.51 18.71
CA GLU A 38 -0.71 -7.10 18.86
C GLU A 38 0.41 -6.30 18.19
N TYR A 39 0.22 -5.99 16.91
CA TYR A 39 1.09 -5.09 16.19
C TYR A 39 1.03 -3.76 16.92
N LYS A 40 2.13 -3.36 17.56
CA LYS A 40 2.18 -2.13 18.34
C LYS A 40 2.01 -0.96 17.35
N GLU A 41 0.81 -0.41 17.27
CA GLU A 41 0.49 0.69 16.37
C GLU A 41 1.17 1.97 16.87
N GLU A 42 2.29 2.33 16.25
CA GLU A 42 2.94 3.62 16.49
C GLU A 42 2.14 4.72 15.77
N PRO A 43 1.77 5.82 16.45
CA PRO A 43 1.10 6.93 15.80
C PRO A 43 2.01 7.58 14.76
N PHE A 44 1.45 8.07 13.65
CA PHE A 44 2.22 8.83 12.68
C PHE A 44 2.74 10.11 13.33
N VAL A 45 4.07 10.21 13.39
CA VAL A 45 4.77 11.43 13.79
C VAL A 45 5.60 11.88 12.61
N PHE A 46 5.45 13.14 12.22
CA PHE A 46 6.29 13.77 11.20
C PHE A 46 7.71 13.98 11.77
N ARG A 47 8.47 12.88 11.91
CA ARG A 47 9.86 12.90 12.40
C ARG A 47 10.81 13.24 11.26
N SER A 48 11.96 13.80 11.60
CA SER A 48 13.10 13.78 10.69
C SER A 48 13.38 12.32 10.33
N LEU A 49 13.53 12.01 9.04
CA LEU A 49 13.90 10.67 8.58
C LEU A 49 15.13 10.14 9.31
N VAL A 50 16.03 11.01 9.77
CA VAL A 50 17.27 10.65 10.48
C VAL A 50 16.99 9.78 11.71
N ASP A 51 15.90 10.05 12.44
CA ASP A 51 15.58 9.40 13.72
C ASP A 51 14.55 8.26 13.58
N ALA A 52 14.17 7.92 12.34
CA ALA A 52 13.21 6.86 12.07
C ALA A 52 13.83 5.48 12.30
N PRO A 53 13.09 4.51 12.90
CA PRO A 53 13.61 3.18 13.15
C PRO A 53 13.83 2.44 11.82
N VAL A 54 14.81 1.53 11.84
CA VAL A 54 15.24 0.77 10.67
C VAL A 54 14.59 -0.61 10.66
N ILE A 55 13.91 -0.95 9.57
CA ILE A 55 13.32 -2.26 9.31
C ILE A 55 14.15 -2.95 8.23
N LYS A 56 14.66 -4.14 8.54
CA LYS A 56 15.43 -4.94 7.58
C LYS A 56 14.50 -5.85 6.79
N ILE A 57 14.61 -5.81 5.46
CA ILE A 57 13.89 -6.71 4.57
C ILE A 57 14.76 -7.90 4.23
N LEU A 58 14.23 -9.10 4.44
CA LEU A 58 14.92 -10.35 4.13
C LEU A 58 14.72 -10.68 2.65
N PRO A 59 15.72 -11.29 1.97
CA PRO A 59 15.54 -11.76 0.59
C PRO A 59 14.38 -12.76 0.42
N SER A 60 14.04 -13.49 1.48
CA SER A 60 12.92 -14.45 1.54
C SER A 60 11.57 -13.80 1.84
N THR A 61 11.51 -12.50 2.16
CA THR A 61 10.25 -11.79 2.33
C THR A 61 9.46 -11.86 1.03
N PRO A 62 8.16 -12.24 1.05
CA PRO A 62 7.36 -12.29 -0.16
C PRO A 62 7.20 -10.87 -0.74
N SER A 63 7.30 -10.78 -2.06
CA SER A 63 6.90 -9.59 -2.81
C SER A 63 5.39 -9.54 -2.94
N SER A 64 4.84 -8.35 -3.13
CA SER A 64 3.46 -8.22 -3.58
C SER A 64 3.32 -8.87 -4.96
N GLU A 65 2.13 -9.37 -5.26
CA GLU A 65 1.81 -9.83 -6.60
C GLU A 65 1.81 -8.68 -7.62
N ILE A 66 1.96 -9.04 -8.89
CA ILE A 66 1.99 -8.13 -10.02
C ILE A 66 0.72 -7.28 -10.03
N ARG A 67 0.87 -6.02 -10.42
CA ARG A 67 -0.26 -5.08 -10.55
C ARG A 67 -1.39 -5.69 -11.38
N ASN A 68 -2.57 -5.81 -10.77
CA ASN A 68 -3.76 -6.32 -11.43
C ASN A 68 -4.39 -5.25 -12.33
N SER A 69 -4.33 -5.47 -13.65
CA SER A 69 -4.87 -4.56 -14.68
C SER A 69 -6.41 -4.53 -14.72
N HIS A 70 -7.08 -5.54 -14.17
CA HIS A 70 -8.54 -5.67 -14.17
C HIS A 70 -9.21 -5.02 -12.95
N CYS A 71 -8.46 -4.31 -12.11
CA CYS A 71 -9.04 -3.62 -10.96
C CYS A 71 -9.95 -2.45 -11.34
N SER A 72 -11.02 -2.34 -10.58
CA SER A 72 -12.05 -1.32 -10.60
C SER A 72 -12.47 -1.02 -9.16
N TYR A 73 -13.24 0.05 -8.99
CA TYR A 73 -13.91 0.35 -7.72
C TYR A 73 -14.72 -0.84 -7.16
N PHE A 74 -15.24 -1.72 -8.01
CA PHE A 74 -16.19 -2.76 -7.58
C PHE A 74 -15.54 -4.07 -7.14
N ASN A 75 -14.32 -4.38 -7.60
CA ASN A 75 -13.68 -5.69 -7.37
C ASN A 75 -12.42 -5.62 -6.50
N CYS A 76 -11.66 -4.53 -6.55
CA CYS A 76 -10.39 -4.41 -5.84
C CYS A 76 -10.44 -3.42 -4.67
N PHE A 77 -11.47 -2.58 -4.62
CA PHE A 77 -11.66 -1.58 -3.58
C PHE A 77 -12.73 -2.02 -2.58
N ASN A 78 -12.36 -2.07 -1.31
CA ASN A 78 -13.26 -2.42 -0.23
C ASN A 78 -13.99 -1.18 0.30
N VAL A 79 -15.19 -0.94 -0.22
CA VAL A 79 -16.06 0.17 0.19
C VAL A 79 -16.50 0.08 1.67
N TYR A 80 -16.55 -1.11 2.26
CA TYR A 80 -17.01 -1.28 3.64
C TYR A 80 -16.06 -0.63 4.66
N LYS A 81 -14.77 -0.52 4.36
CA LYS A 81 -13.81 0.27 5.17
C LYS A 81 -14.19 1.75 5.23
N CYS A 82 -14.87 2.25 4.20
CA CYS A 82 -15.29 3.64 4.11
C CYS A 82 -16.64 3.90 4.80
N ALA A 83 -17.44 2.85 5.02
CA ALA A 83 -18.76 2.96 5.65
C ALA A 83 -18.70 3.41 7.12
N TYR A 84 -17.64 3.01 7.85
CA TYR A 84 -17.41 3.42 9.24
C TYR A 84 -17.26 4.95 9.39
N SER A 85 -16.97 5.64 8.28
CA SER A 85 -16.54 7.04 8.30
C SER A 85 -17.67 8.08 8.22
N GLN A 86 -18.94 7.73 8.45
CA GLN A 86 -20.09 8.66 8.41
C GLN A 86 -20.11 9.57 7.15
N ARG A 87 -19.79 9.01 5.97
CA ARG A 87 -19.66 9.73 4.67
C ARG A 87 -18.50 10.74 4.57
N LYS A 88 -17.51 10.68 5.45
CA LYS A 88 -16.26 11.45 5.31
C LYS A 88 -15.14 10.52 4.83
N LEU A 89 -14.30 10.98 3.92
CA LEU A 89 -13.10 10.23 3.54
C LEU A 89 -12.11 10.29 4.70
N LYS A 90 -11.67 9.13 5.20
CA LYS A 90 -10.62 9.03 6.23
C LYS A 90 -9.37 8.36 5.65
N ILE A 91 -8.22 8.97 5.89
CA ILE A 91 -6.92 8.56 5.34
C ILE A 91 -5.97 8.29 6.50
N TYR A 92 -5.42 7.09 6.53
CA TYR A 92 -4.33 6.72 7.42
C TYR A 92 -3.00 6.81 6.67
N ILE A 93 -1.99 7.36 7.33
CA ILE A 93 -0.62 7.42 6.83
C ILE A 93 0.21 6.45 7.66
N TYR A 94 0.93 5.54 7.01
CA TYR A 94 1.85 4.66 7.71
C TYR A 94 2.97 5.46 8.39
N PRO A 95 3.40 5.08 9.60
CA PRO A 95 4.57 5.68 10.24
C PRO A 95 5.80 5.67 9.31
N ILE A 96 6.64 6.69 9.47
CA ILE A 96 7.87 6.82 8.70
C ILE A 96 8.91 5.86 9.27
N TYR A 97 9.33 4.90 8.44
CA TYR A 97 10.39 3.93 8.74
C TYR A 97 11.48 3.98 7.67
N LYS A 98 12.72 3.65 8.07
CA LYS A 98 13.80 3.38 7.10
C LYS A 98 13.77 1.90 6.78
N TYR A 99 13.64 1.53 5.51
CA TYR A 99 13.85 0.14 5.13
C TYR A 99 15.25 -0.02 4.55
N GLY A 100 15.87 -1.16 4.82
CA GLY A 100 17.15 -1.52 4.25
C GLY A 100 17.24 -3.02 4.07
N ASP A 101 18.12 -3.46 3.17
CA ASP A 101 18.42 -4.88 3.05
C ASP A 101 19.37 -5.35 4.16
N LEU A 102 19.77 -6.62 4.11
CA LEU A 102 20.70 -7.21 5.07
C LEU A 102 22.07 -6.50 5.12
N ASN A 103 22.49 -5.87 4.01
CA ASN A 103 23.74 -5.13 3.89
C ASN A 103 23.60 -3.67 4.34
N GLY A 104 22.39 -3.24 4.75
CA GLY A 104 22.10 -1.87 5.17
C GLY A 104 21.90 -0.89 4.02
N VAL A 105 21.73 -1.38 2.78
CA VAL A 105 21.44 -0.51 1.63
C VAL A 105 19.97 -0.06 1.73
N PRO A 106 19.69 1.25 1.68
CA PRO A 106 18.34 1.79 1.89
C PRO A 106 17.37 1.41 0.77
N ILE A 107 16.09 1.25 1.14
CA ILE A 107 14.95 0.94 0.26
C ILE A 107 13.77 1.83 0.69
N PRO A 108 13.30 2.80 -0.11
CA PRO A 108 14.01 3.45 -1.21
C PRO A 108 15.22 4.24 -0.72
N VAL A 109 16.07 4.70 -1.65
CA VAL A 109 17.36 5.36 -1.33
C VAL A 109 17.19 6.57 -0.42
N SER A 110 16.15 7.37 -0.65
CA SER A 110 15.81 8.53 0.18
C SER A 110 14.35 8.94 -0.06
N MET A 111 13.80 9.75 0.85
CA MET A 111 12.49 10.38 0.67
C MET A 111 12.68 11.85 0.28
N SER A 112 12.09 12.21 -0.86
CA SER A 112 12.14 13.54 -1.47
C SER A 112 11.37 14.59 -0.66
N ARG A 113 11.65 15.86 -0.94
CA ARG A 113 10.90 16.98 -0.37
C ARG A 113 9.45 16.97 -0.85
N GLN A 114 9.22 16.64 -2.13
CA GLN A 114 7.90 16.64 -2.76
C GLN A 114 6.99 15.60 -2.09
N PHE A 115 7.51 14.40 -1.82
CA PHE A 115 6.72 13.38 -1.13
C PHE A 115 6.41 13.77 0.32
N LYS A 116 7.36 14.40 1.02
CA LYS A 116 7.11 14.96 2.37
C LYS A 116 5.98 16.00 2.35
N GLU A 117 5.95 16.88 1.35
CA GLU A 117 4.89 17.88 1.18
C GLU A 117 3.52 17.21 0.95
N ILE A 118 3.47 16.10 0.19
CA ILE A 118 2.25 15.29 0.03
C ILE A 118 1.79 14.72 1.38
N LEU A 119 2.68 14.03 2.11
CA LEU A 119 2.35 13.43 3.41
C LEU A 119 1.89 14.50 4.41
N GLN A 120 2.59 15.64 4.45
CA GLN A 120 2.25 16.77 5.32
C GLN A 120 0.87 17.35 4.97
N SER A 121 0.57 17.50 3.68
CA SER A 121 -0.73 18.00 3.22
C SER A 121 -1.87 17.07 3.65
N ILE A 122 -1.67 15.74 3.57
CA ILE A 122 -2.66 14.76 4.05
C ILE A 122 -2.79 14.87 5.56
N TYR A 123 -1.68 14.86 6.30
CA TYR A 123 -1.64 14.90 7.77
C TYR A 123 -2.34 16.13 8.35
N GLN A 124 -2.13 17.31 7.75
CA GLN A 124 -2.75 18.56 8.19
C GLN A 124 -4.22 18.71 7.73
N SER A 125 -4.69 17.82 6.86
CA SER A 125 -6.07 17.87 6.35
C SER A 125 -7.07 17.31 7.36
N LYS A 126 -8.33 17.68 7.19
CA LYS A 126 -9.48 17.10 7.92
C LYS A 126 -9.73 15.61 7.65
N TYR A 127 -9.03 15.02 6.67
CA TYR A 127 -9.22 13.63 6.25
C TYR A 127 -8.29 12.68 7.02
N TYR A 128 -7.22 13.18 7.63
CA TYR A 128 -6.27 12.35 8.36
C TYR A 128 -6.89 11.73 9.62
N VAL A 129 -6.57 10.46 9.87
CA VAL A 129 -6.86 9.75 11.12
C VAL A 129 -5.63 8.99 11.60
N SER A 130 -5.48 8.91 12.93
CA SER A 130 -4.37 8.17 13.55
C SER A 130 -4.63 6.68 13.67
N ASP A 131 -5.91 6.26 13.79
CA ASP A 131 -6.30 4.86 13.92
C ASP A 131 -6.56 4.24 12.52
N PRO A 132 -5.80 3.21 12.11
CA PRO A 132 -5.97 2.56 10.81
C PRO A 132 -7.33 1.85 10.67
N ARG A 133 -7.99 1.47 11.78
CA ARG A 133 -9.31 0.81 11.75
C ARG A 133 -10.43 1.76 11.35
N GLU A 134 -10.22 3.06 11.53
CA GLU A 134 -11.15 4.09 11.08
C GLU A 134 -10.91 4.54 9.64
N ALA A 135 -9.82 4.09 9.00
CA ALA A 135 -9.38 4.59 7.72
C ALA A 135 -10.06 3.86 6.54
N CYS A 136 -10.46 4.67 5.55
CA CYS A 136 -10.91 4.19 4.26
C CYS A 136 -9.73 3.97 3.32
N ILE A 137 -8.76 4.89 3.30
CA ILE A 137 -7.58 4.87 2.43
C ILE A 137 -6.31 4.78 3.24
N PHE A 138 -5.33 4.03 2.73
CA PHE A 138 -4.03 3.82 3.34
C PHE A 138 -2.93 4.39 2.45
N VAL A 139 -2.07 5.24 3.01
CA VAL A 139 -0.95 5.87 2.27
C VAL A 139 0.37 5.44 2.90
N PRO A 140 1.14 4.56 2.24
CA PRO A 140 2.48 4.20 2.68
C PRO A 140 3.41 5.41 2.72
N SER A 141 4.23 5.54 3.77
CA SER A 141 5.30 6.55 3.86
C SER A 141 6.54 6.13 3.08
N ILE A 142 6.35 5.64 1.85
CA ILE A 142 7.39 5.16 0.94
C ILE A 142 7.35 6.05 -0.29
N ASP A 143 8.45 6.75 -0.57
CA ASP A 143 8.51 7.65 -1.72
C ASP A 143 8.64 6.86 -3.02
N LEU A 144 7.57 6.84 -3.81
CA LEU A 144 7.47 6.20 -5.12
C LEU A 144 7.32 7.22 -6.25
N LEU A 145 7.56 8.51 -6.00
CA LEU A 145 7.30 9.56 -6.99
C LEU A 145 8.14 9.42 -8.26
N SER A 146 9.37 8.91 -8.12
CA SER A 146 10.30 8.66 -9.22
C SER A 146 10.86 7.25 -9.11
N GLN A 147 10.67 6.45 -10.16
CA GLN A 147 11.16 5.08 -10.18
C GLN A 147 12.69 4.97 -10.29
N ASN A 148 13.37 6.04 -10.73
CA ASN A 148 14.83 6.06 -10.91
C ASN A 148 15.63 5.67 -9.65
N ASN A 149 15.05 5.87 -8.47
CA ASN A 149 15.71 5.57 -7.18
C ASN A 149 15.13 4.33 -6.49
N LEU A 150 14.34 3.52 -7.21
CA LEU A 150 13.63 2.37 -6.66
C LEU A 150 14.33 1.06 -7.01
N ARG A 151 14.44 0.20 -5.99
CA ARG A 151 14.75 -1.21 -6.16
C ARG A 151 13.43 -1.96 -6.23
N LEU A 152 12.95 -2.27 -7.44
CA LEU A 152 11.56 -2.67 -7.68
C LEU A 152 11.12 -3.85 -6.81
N LYS A 153 11.91 -4.92 -6.79
CA LYS A 153 11.62 -6.14 -6.03
C LYS A 153 11.54 -5.88 -4.53
N GLU A 154 12.54 -5.22 -3.97
CA GLU A 154 12.63 -4.93 -2.55
C GLU A 154 11.57 -3.93 -2.11
N THR A 155 11.25 -2.96 -2.96
CA THR A 155 10.15 -2.01 -2.70
C THR A 155 8.81 -2.76 -2.65
N SER A 156 8.59 -3.73 -3.55
CA SER A 156 7.43 -4.61 -3.50
C SER A 156 7.40 -5.48 -2.23
N GLN A 157 8.55 -6.00 -1.78
CA GLN A 157 8.66 -6.72 -0.50
C GLN A 157 8.32 -5.82 0.69
N VAL A 158 8.77 -4.56 0.68
CA VAL A 158 8.40 -3.57 1.71
C VAL A 158 6.88 -3.38 1.72
N LEU A 159 6.26 -3.13 0.56
CA LEU A 159 4.80 -2.94 0.47
C LEU A 159 4.04 -4.16 1.01
N ALA A 160 4.42 -5.37 0.60
CA ALA A 160 3.80 -6.61 1.07
C ALA A 160 4.01 -6.86 2.58
N SER A 161 5.07 -6.30 3.17
CA SER A 161 5.34 -6.41 4.61
C SER A 161 4.54 -5.42 5.47
N LEU A 162 3.87 -4.43 4.86
CA LEU A 162 3.11 -3.43 5.61
C LEU A 162 1.93 -4.08 6.34
N PRO A 163 1.69 -3.73 7.61
CA PRO A 163 0.48 -4.15 8.29
C PRO A 163 -0.73 -3.61 7.52
N TYR A 164 -1.81 -4.38 7.40
CA TYR A 164 -3.00 -3.99 6.63
C TYR A 164 -2.85 -3.91 5.10
N TRP A 165 -1.71 -4.30 4.50
CA TRP A 165 -1.53 -4.23 3.03
C TRP A 165 -2.69 -4.88 2.25
N HIS A 166 -3.16 -6.05 2.69
CA HIS A 166 -4.29 -6.80 2.12
C HIS A 166 -4.29 -6.79 0.59
N ASP A 167 -3.17 -7.25 0.03
CA ASP A 167 -2.91 -7.33 -1.41
C ASP A 167 -3.10 -6.00 -2.15
N GLY A 168 -2.84 -4.88 -1.45
CA GLY A 168 -2.97 -3.51 -1.96
C GLY A 168 -4.39 -2.92 -1.88
N SER A 169 -5.39 -3.65 -1.39
CA SER A 169 -6.77 -3.12 -1.33
C SER A 169 -6.83 -1.82 -0.51
N ASN A 170 -7.46 -0.79 -1.07
CA ASN A 170 -7.58 0.57 -0.50
C ASN A 170 -6.25 1.34 -0.28
N HIS A 171 -5.13 0.84 -0.79
CA HIS A 171 -3.85 1.55 -0.72
C HIS A 171 -3.73 2.54 -1.87
N LEU A 172 -3.21 3.73 -1.59
CA LEU A 172 -2.96 4.77 -2.57
C LEU A 172 -1.45 5.04 -2.65
N LEU A 173 -0.86 4.75 -3.81
CA LEU A 173 0.53 5.01 -4.13
C LEU A 173 0.65 6.25 -5.01
N PHE A 174 1.68 7.07 -4.80
CA PHE A 174 1.93 8.26 -5.62
C PHE A 174 3.12 8.02 -6.53
N ASN A 175 2.94 8.21 -7.84
CA ASN A 175 4.02 8.07 -8.82
C ASN A 175 3.89 9.08 -9.95
N MET A 176 4.90 9.92 -10.14
CA MET A 176 4.93 10.95 -11.19
C MET A 176 5.77 10.53 -12.39
N LEU A 177 6.87 9.82 -12.15
CA LEU A 177 7.84 9.42 -13.17
C LEU A 177 8.06 7.89 -13.13
N PRO A 178 7.15 7.12 -13.74
CA PRO A 178 7.33 5.68 -13.95
C PRO A 178 8.45 5.36 -14.96
N GLY A 179 9.22 4.31 -14.69
CA GLY A 179 10.42 3.97 -15.47
C GLY A 179 11.63 4.86 -15.15
N SER A 180 12.69 4.70 -15.92
CA SER A 180 13.95 5.43 -15.72
C SER A 180 14.60 5.73 -17.06
N ALA A 181 15.29 6.86 -17.17
CA ALA A 181 15.94 7.23 -18.42
C ALA A 181 16.87 6.09 -18.91
N PRO A 182 16.82 5.74 -20.22
CA PRO A 182 16.04 6.39 -21.29
C PRO A 182 14.60 5.85 -21.47
N GLU A 183 14.21 4.79 -20.77
CA GLU A 183 12.96 4.05 -20.98
C GLU A 183 11.95 4.34 -19.86
N TYR A 184 11.04 5.28 -20.15
CA TYR A 184 9.91 5.59 -19.28
C TYR A 184 8.73 4.68 -19.59
N ASN A 185 8.00 4.28 -18.54
CA ASN A 185 6.91 3.32 -18.64
C ASN A 185 5.55 4.00 -18.40
N PRO A 186 4.43 3.45 -18.94
CA PRO A 186 3.12 4.07 -18.77
C PRO A 186 2.49 3.87 -17.38
N VAL A 187 3.17 3.22 -16.44
CA VAL A 187 2.73 3.02 -15.04
C VAL A 187 3.90 2.58 -14.16
N LEU A 188 3.79 2.76 -12.84
CA LEU A 188 4.77 2.29 -11.87
C LEU A 188 4.96 0.76 -11.99
N GLU A 189 6.21 0.32 -12.07
CA GLU A 189 6.57 -1.10 -12.25
C GLU A 189 6.78 -1.87 -10.93
N VAL A 190 6.68 -1.20 -9.79
CA VAL A 190 6.68 -1.88 -8.50
C VAL A 190 5.42 -2.74 -8.41
N ASP A 191 5.60 -4.04 -8.19
CA ASP A 191 4.49 -4.94 -7.94
C ASP A 191 3.69 -4.48 -6.72
N SER A 192 2.42 -4.18 -6.95
CA SER A 192 1.53 -3.58 -5.95
C SER A 192 0.12 -4.15 -5.98
N HIS A 193 -0.08 -5.25 -6.71
CA HIS A 193 -1.35 -5.97 -6.87
C HIS A 193 -2.57 -5.05 -7.06
N ASN A 194 -3.44 -4.92 -6.06
CA ASN A 194 -4.69 -4.16 -6.15
C ASN A 194 -4.55 -2.68 -5.74
N ALA A 195 -3.37 -2.23 -5.32
CA ALA A 195 -3.16 -0.84 -4.90
C ALA A 195 -3.49 0.16 -6.00
N MET A 196 -4.17 1.24 -5.63
CA MET A 196 -4.48 2.35 -6.53
C MET A 196 -3.21 3.19 -6.73
N ILE A 197 -3.04 3.71 -7.94
CA ILE A 197 -1.95 4.62 -8.25
C ILE A 197 -2.55 6.00 -8.57
N ALA A 198 -2.10 7.00 -7.81
CA ALA A 198 -2.23 8.40 -8.15
C ALA A 198 -0.98 8.81 -8.94
N GLY A 199 -1.13 9.04 -10.26
CA GLY A 199 0.04 9.27 -11.08
C GLY A 199 -0.18 9.94 -12.43
N GLY A 200 0.93 10.43 -12.99
CA GLY A 200 0.94 11.24 -14.21
C GLY A 200 1.43 10.54 -15.48
N GLY A 201 1.89 9.30 -15.39
CA GLY A 201 2.43 8.56 -16.54
C GLY A 201 1.44 7.68 -17.29
N PHE A 202 0.16 7.64 -16.90
CA PHE A 202 -0.80 6.70 -17.47
C PHE A 202 -0.98 6.84 -18.99
N SER A 203 -1.17 5.70 -19.66
CA SER A 203 -1.72 5.61 -21.01
C SER A 203 -3.18 5.13 -20.96
N THR A 204 -3.87 5.15 -22.11
CA THR A 204 -5.23 4.60 -22.25
C THR A 204 -5.32 3.13 -21.82
N TRP A 205 -4.22 2.38 -21.93
CA TRP A 205 -4.16 0.94 -21.63
C TRP A 205 -3.79 0.65 -20.17
N THR A 206 -2.99 1.52 -19.54
CA THR A 206 -2.56 1.31 -18.16
C THR A 206 -3.48 1.95 -17.13
N TYR A 207 -4.25 2.98 -17.52
CA TYR A 207 -5.18 3.64 -16.62
C TYR A 207 -6.38 2.75 -16.25
N ARG A 208 -6.51 2.39 -14.97
CA ARG A 208 -7.69 1.67 -14.47
C ARG A 208 -8.80 2.65 -14.11
N LYS A 209 -9.75 2.84 -15.02
CA LYS A 209 -10.90 3.72 -14.83
C LYS A 209 -11.63 3.36 -13.53
N THR A 210 -12.02 4.38 -12.76
CA THR A 210 -12.69 4.26 -11.44
C THR A 210 -11.83 3.72 -10.30
N HIS A 211 -10.58 3.34 -10.54
CA HIS A 211 -9.69 2.79 -9.52
C HIS A 211 -8.44 3.65 -9.32
N ASP A 212 -7.75 3.98 -10.41
CA ASP A 212 -6.57 4.84 -10.39
C ASP A 212 -6.94 6.33 -10.50
N VAL A 213 -6.05 7.20 -10.00
CA VAL A 213 -6.22 8.66 -10.01
C VAL A 213 -5.20 9.27 -10.96
N SER A 214 -5.66 9.81 -12.09
CA SER A 214 -4.77 10.55 -12.99
C SER A 214 -4.43 11.90 -12.37
N LEU A 215 -3.13 12.15 -12.21
CA LEU A 215 -2.59 13.43 -11.76
C LEU A 215 -1.92 14.14 -12.94
N PRO A 216 -2.02 15.48 -13.06
CA PRO A 216 -1.22 16.21 -14.02
C PRO A 216 0.26 16.10 -13.65
N VAL A 217 1.12 15.84 -14.65
CA VAL A 217 2.57 15.90 -14.46
C VAL A 217 2.95 17.36 -14.28
N TYR A 218 3.44 17.71 -13.09
CA TYR A 218 3.90 19.06 -12.78
C TYR A 218 5.02 19.49 -13.72
N SER A 219 4.87 20.65 -14.35
CA SER A 219 5.91 21.28 -15.17
C SER A 219 6.34 22.61 -14.56
N LEU A 220 7.65 22.88 -14.55
CA LEU A 220 8.19 24.17 -14.11
C LEU A 220 7.67 25.34 -14.97
N ILE A 221 7.27 25.07 -16.21
CA ILE A 221 6.65 26.05 -17.11
C ILE A 221 5.27 26.48 -16.57
N GLU A 222 4.56 25.65 -15.82
CA GLU A 222 3.25 26.03 -15.26
C GLU A 222 3.36 27.12 -14.20
N LYS A 223 4.52 27.28 -13.54
CA LYS A 223 4.72 28.34 -12.54
C LYS A 223 4.58 29.76 -13.10
N THR A 224 4.76 29.94 -14.41
CA THR A 224 4.56 31.23 -15.07
C THR A 224 3.12 31.45 -15.53
N PHE A 225 2.25 30.45 -15.44
CA PHE A 225 0.85 30.54 -15.86
C PHE A 225 -0.07 30.81 -14.66
N ASP A 226 -0.65 32.01 -14.64
CA ASP A 226 -1.75 32.32 -13.71
C ASP A 226 -3.07 31.75 -14.23
N LEU A 227 -3.48 30.60 -13.67
CA LEU A 227 -4.71 29.91 -14.04
C LEU A 227 -5.98 30.73 -13.74
N TYR A 228 -5.91 31.73 -12.85
CA TYR A 228 -7.06 32.59 -12.53
C TYR A 228 -7.36 33.61 -13.64
N VAL A 229 -6.40 33.87 -14.54
CA VAL A 229 -6.57 34.81 -15.68
C VAL A 229 -7.31 34.15 -16.85
N CYS A 230 -7.38 32.81 -16.90
CA CYS A 230 -8.02 32.10 -18.01
C CYS A 230 -9.56 32.06 -17.87
N LYS A 231 -10.27 33.01 -18.51
CA LYS A 231 -11.73 32.94 -18.68
C LYS A 231 -12.12 31.70 -19.51
N ARG A 232 -13.21 31.01 -19.12
CA ARG A 232 -13.80 29.92 -19.91
C ARG A 232 -14.07 30.39 -21.35
N GLY A 233 -13.50 29.70 -22.34
CA GLY A 233 -13.67 30.01 -23.77
C GLY A 233 -12.59 30.89 -24.41
N SER A 234 -11.62 31.41 -23.65
CA SER A 234 -10.57 32.30 -24.17
C SER A 234 -9.27 31.56 -24.57
N ARG A 235 -9.33 30.29 -24.95
CA ARG A 235 -8.16 29.53 -25.39
C ARG A 235 -8.09 29.53 -26.92
N PRO A 236 -7.35 30.47 -27.56
CA PRO A 236 -7.19 30.47 -29.02
C PRO A 236 -6.30 29.31 -29.51
N HIS A 237 -5.46 28.77 -28.63
CA HIS A 237 -4.46 27.76 -29.00
C HIS A 237 -4.51 26.57 -28.04
N PHE A 238 -4.45 25.37 -28.62
CA PHE A 238 -4.27 24.11 -27.92
C PHE A 238 -2.77 23.83 -27.83
N LEU A 239 -2.26 23.68 -26.61
CA LEU A 239 -0.86 23.36 -26.37
C LEU A 239 -0.76 21.85 -26.10
N ALA A 240 -0.23 21.12 -27.07
CA ALA A 240 0.07 19.70 -26.93
C ALA A 240 1.52 19.55 -26.47
N SER A 241 1.71 18.81 -25.38
CA SER A 241 3.05 18.36 -24.95
C SER A 241 3.34 17.02 -25.63
N SER A 242 4.47 16.93 -26.31
CA SER A 242 4.94 15.68 -26.90
C SER A 242 5.42 14.74 -25.80
N GLN A 243 4.75 13.60 -25.64
CA GLN A 243 5.35 12.46 -24.96
C GLN A 243 6.47 11.91 -25.86
N ILE A 244 7.66 11.74 -25.30
CA ILE A 244 8.79 11.05 -25.94
C ILE A 244 8.59 9.52 -25.87
N ASN A 245 7.43 9.00 -26.28
CA ASN A 245 7.22 7.56 -26.58
C ASN A 245 5.83 7.25 -27.20
N ILE A 246 5.36 8.04 -28.17
CA ILE A 246 4.11 7.70 -28.87
C ILE A 246 4.42 6.61 -29.91
N HIS A 247 3.77 5.45 -29.78
CA HIS A 247 3.89 4.32 -30.70
C HIS A 247 3.48 4.76 -32.12
N ALA A 248 4.17 4.23 -33.14
CA ALA A 248 4.06 4.67 -34.54
C ALA A 248 2.67 4.49 -35.21
N GLU A 249 1.69 3.92 -34.49
CA GLU A 249 0.32 3.71 -34.97
C GLU A 249 -0.65 4.86 -34.60
N TYR A 250 -0.17 5.91 -33.93
CA TYR A 250 -0.91 7.13 -33.57
C TYR A 250 -0.31 8.39 -34.19
#